data_AF-A0A534ZMR9-F1
#
_entry.id   AF-A0A534ZMR9-F1
#
_cell.length_a   1.000
_cell.length_b   1.000
_cell.length_c   1.000
_cell.angle_alpha   90.00
_cell.angle_beta   90.00
_cell.angle_gamma   90.00
#
_symmetry.space_group_name_H-M   'P 1'
#
loop_
_entity.id
_entity.type
_entity.pdbx_description
1 polymer ?
#
loop_
_entity_poly.entity_id
_entity_poly.type
_entity_poly.pdbx_seq_one_letter_code
_entity_poly.pdbx_strand_id
1 'polypeptide(L)' 'MAIQTAKDVLKFAKDNKIEAADLKFLDLLGLWQHFTVPPSELTEEVFEEGLG' A
#
# COMPACT_ATOMS: atom_id res chain seq x y z
N MET A 1 -16.98 4.80 1.21
CA MET A 1 -16.80 3.42 0.75
C MET A 1 -15.65 2.84 1.55
N ALA A 2 -15.88 1.77 2.31
CA ALA A 2 -14.80 1.15 3.07
C ALA A 2 -14.05 0.18 2.15
N ILE A 3 -12.81 0.51 1.81
CA ILE A 3 -11.87 -0.40 1.15
C ILE A 3 -11.33 -1.28 2.29
N GLN A 4 -11.68 -2.56 2.30
CA GLN A 4 -11.37 -3.44 3.44
C GLN A 4 -10.45 -4.62 3.08
N THR A 5 -10.47 -5.08 1.83
CA THR A 5 -9.63 -6.22 1.41
C THR A 5 -8.48 -5.76 0.53
N ALA A 6 -7.40 -6.55 0.46
CA ALA A 6 -6.29 -6.31 -0.46
C ALA A 6 -6.78 -6.15 -1.91
N LYS A 7 -7.75 -6.99 -2.33
CA LYS A 7 -8.39 -6.92 -3.65
C LYS A 7 -9.10 -5.60 -3.90
N ASP A 8 -9.78 -5.06 -2.90
CA ASP A 8 -10.42 -3.75 -3.01
C ASP A 8 -9.39 -2.64 -3.19
N VAL A 9 -8.25 -2.71 -2.47
CA VAL A 9 -7.15 -1.74 -2.60
C VAL A 9 -6.54 -1.79 -4.00
N LEU A 10 -6.24 -2.99 -4.50
CA LEU A 10 -5.66 -3.18 -5.84
C LEU A 10 -6.60 -2.74 -6.96
N LYS A 11 -7.90 -3.03 -6.80
CA LYS A 11 -8.93 -2.55 -7.73
C LYS A 11 -9.01 -1.03 -7.70
N PHE A 12 -9.03 -0.44 -6.50
CA PHE A 12 -9.04 1.01 -6.34
C PHE A 12 -7.81 1.68 -6.97
N ALA A 13 -6.61 1.11 -6.77
CA ALA A 13 -5.37 1.58 -7.37
C ALA A 13 -5.43 1.56 -8.91
N LYS A 14 -5.92 0.46 -9.50
CA LYS A 14 -6.12 0.33 -10.95
C LYS A 14 -7.16 1.30 -11.50
N ASP A 15 -8.32 1.39 -10.86
CA ASP A 15 -9.43 2.26 -11.30
C ASP A 15 -9.03 3.74 -11.29
N ASN A 16 -8.18 4.14 -10.32
CA ASN A 16 -7.68 5.51 -10.20
C ASN A 16 -6.36 5.76 -10.96
N LYS A 17 -5.78 4.74 -11.60
CA LYS A 17 -4.52 4.83 -12.35
C LYS A 17 -3.40 5.53 -11.55
N ILE A 18 -3.21 5.07 -10.32
CA ILE A 18 -2.17 5.65 -9.46
C ILE A 18 -0.79 5.47 -10.07
N GLU A 19 0.09 6.46 -9.89
CA GLU A 19 1.49 6.39 -10.35
C GLU A 19 2.43 5.86 -9.28
N ALA A 20 2.03 5.95 -8.01
CA ALA A 20 2.81 5.50 -6.87
C ALA A 20 1.91 5.23 -5.66
N ALA A 21 2.34 4.34 -4.77
CA ALA A 21 1.68 4.05 -3.49
C ALA A 21 2.61 4.45 -2.34
N ASP A 22 2.11 5.26 -1.41
CA ASP A 22 2.87 5.74 -0.24
C ASP A 22 2.49 4.90 0.99
N LEU A 23 3.43 4.07 1.44
CA LEU A 23 3.26 3.17 2.56
C LEU A 23 3.74 3.85 3.83
N LYS A 24 2.82 4.06 4.77
CA LYS A 24 3.07 4.79 6.01
C LYS A 24 3.00 3.88 7.21
N PHE A 25 3.95 4.02 8.11
CA PHE A 25 3.99 3.31 9.38
C PHE A 25 4.54 4.22 10.49
N LEU A 26 4.36 3.78 11.73
CA LEU A 26 4.97 4.42 12.89
C LEU A 26 6.23 3.66 13.25
N ASP A 27 7.31 4.38 13.50
CA ASP A 27 8.48 3.78 14.15
C ASP A 27 8.24 3.57 15.65
N LEU A 28 9.22 2.95 16.32
CA LEU A 28 9.11 2.63 17.75
C LEU A 28 8.87 3.87 18.64
N LEU A 29 9.33 5.04 18.22
CA LEU A 29 9.16 6.30 18.96
C LEU A 29 7.88 7.04 18.56
N GLY A 30 7.12 6.49 17.62
CA GLY A 30 5.85 7.04 17.13
C GLY A 30 6.01 8.13 16.08
N LEU A 31 7.16 8.22 15.40
CA LEU A 31 7.29 9.12 14.26
C LEU A 31 6.68 8.45 13.02
N TRP A 32 6.04 9.27 12.20
CA TRP A 32 5.57 8.85 10.89
C TRP A 32 6.77 8.64 9.97
N GLN A 33 6.95 7.38 9.58
CA GLN A 33 7.86 6.99 8.51
C GLN A 33 7.03 6.57 7.31
N HIS A 34 7.57 6.79 6.12
CA HIS A 34 6.92 6.37 4.90
C HIS A 34 7.92 6.10 3.79
N PHE A 35 7.53 5.23 2.87
CA PHE A 35 8.27 4.99 1.64
C PHE A 35 7.30 4.75 0.50
N THR A 36 7.76 5.05 -0.71
CA THR A 36 6.92 5.03 -1.90
C THR A 36 7.34 3.87 -2.80
N VAL A 37 6.38 3.08 -3.25
CA VAL A 37 6.57 1.97 -4.18
C VAL A 37 5.80 2.21 -5.49
N PRO A 38 6.31 1.71 -6.63
CA PRO A 38 5.55 1.75 -7.87
C PRO A 38 4.33 0.81 -7.78
N PRO A 39 3.27 1.06 -8.56
CA PRO A 39 2.06 0.22 -8.57
C PRO A 39 2.33 -1.24 -8.95
N SER A 40 3.44 -1.51 -9.63
CA SER A 40 3.90 -2.86 -9.98
C SER A 40 4.33 -3.70 -8.78
N GLU A 41 4.79 -3.06 -7.71
CA GLU A 41 5.19 -3.72 -6.46
C GLU A 41 4.02 -3.88 -5.49
N LEU A 42 2.91 -3.17 -5.72
CA LEU A 42 1.68 -3.33 -4.91
C LEU A 42 0.91 -4.57 -5.39
N THR A 43 1.29 -5.76 -4.90
CA THR A 43 0.62 -7.05 -5.19
C THR A 43 -0.22 -7.53 -4.00
N GLU A 44 -0.97 -8.62 -4.16
CA GLU A 44 -1.69 -9.24 -3.02
C GLU A 44 -0.70 -9.77 -1.97
N GLU A 45 0.47 -10.26 -2.39
CA GLU A 45 1.52 -10.82 -1.53
C GLU A 45 2.05 -9.78 -0.53
N VAL A 46 2.12 -8.50 -0.91
CA VAL A 46 2.52 -7.41 -0.01
C VAL A 46 1.67 -7.33 1.26
N PHE A 47 0.38 -7.69 1.16
CA PHE A 47 -0.53 -7.65 2.30
C PHE A 47 -0.41 -8.89 3.20
N GLU A 48 0.22 -9.96 2.73
CA GLU A 48 0.41 -11.22 3.47
C GLU A 48 1.83 -11.37 4.00
N GLU A 49 2.84 -11.15 3.15
CA GLU A 49 4.26 -11.35 3.44
C GLU A 49 4.98 -10.04 3.81
N GLY A 50 4.42 -8.89 3.44
CA GLY A 50 5.03 -7.58 3.64
C GLY A 50 5.93 -7.14 2.47
N LEU A 51 6.64 -6.04 2.67
CA LEU A 51 7.61 -5.48 1.72
C LEU A 51 8.96 -5.33 2.42
N GLY A 52 10.00 -5.97 1.89
CA GLY A 52 11.37 -5.93 2.42
C GLY A 52 12.06 -7.28 2.40
#